data_AF-A0A9N9PG11-F1
#
_entry.id   AF-A0A9N9PG11-F1
#
_cell.length_a   1.000
_cell.length_b   1.000
_cell.length_c   1.000
_cell.angle_alpha   90.00
_cell.angle_beta   90.00
_cell.angle_gamma   90.00
#
_symmetry.space_group_name_H-M   'P 1'
#
loop_
_entity.id
_entity.type
_entity.pdbx_description
1 polymer ?
#
loop_
_entity_poly.entity_id
_entity_poly.type
_entity_poly.pdbx_seq_one_letter_code
_entity_poly.pdbx_strand_id
1 'polypeptide(L)'
;NKLDTNDNIVRLLINYKNTTITLLDLSYIKLSFEEVRILADFLCKNTCLTSLSLYNCGLGSEKVKILAETLYKDTTLSSLNLTFNEF
;
A
#
# COMPACT_ATOMS: atom_id res chain seq x y z
N ASN A 1 24.77 -16.16 2.52
CA ASN A 1 23.33 -15.98 2.85
C ASN A 1 23.02 -14.49 2.91
N LYS A 2 23.01 -13.85 1.74
CA LYS A 2 22.72 -12.43 1.60
C LYS A 2 21.24 -12.38 1.23
N LEU A 3 20.39 -11.86 2.11
CA LEU A 3 19.03 -11.46 1.71
C LEU A 3 19.24 -10.45 0.58
N ASP A 4 18.91 -10.87 -0.63
CA ASP A 4 18.82 -9.94 -1.74
C ASP A 4 17.69 -8.98 -1.37
N THR A 5 17.96 -7.68 -1.43
CA THR A 5 17.04 -6.57 -1.14
C THR A 5 15.80 -6.54 -2.05
N ASN A 6 15.57 -7.60 -2.83
CA ASN A 6 14.41 -7.90 -3.66
C ASN A 6 13.35 -8.77 -2.97
N ASP A 7 13.55 -9.17 -1.71
CA ASP A 7 12.50 -9.81 -0.92
C ASP A 7 11.39 -8.79 -0.59
N ASN A 8 10.42 -8.77 -1.51
CA ASN A 8 9.22 -7.95 -1.56
C ASN A 8 8.35 -8.16 -0.30
N ILE A 9 8.67 -7.49 0.81
CA ILE A 9 7.85 -7.49 2.04
C ILE A 9 6.39 -7.12 1.71
N VAL A 10 6.16 -6.17 0.80
CA VAL A 10 4.82 -5.78 0.33
C VAL A 10 4.11 -6.94 -0.36
N ARG A 11 4.80 -7.70 -1.24
CA ARG A 11 4.21 -8.90 -1.85
C ARG A 11 3.92 -9.98 -0.81
N LEU A 12 4.82 -10.21 0.15
CA LEU A 12 4.60 -11.21 1.20
C LEU A 12 3.42 -10.84 2.11
N LEU A 13 3.27 -9.57 2.47
CA LEU A 13 2.14 -9.06 3.25
C LEU A 13 0.81 -9.17 2.51
N ILE A 14 0.80 -8.92 1.20
CA ILE A 14 -0.41 -8.86 0.38
C ILE A 14 -0.86 -10.24 -0.15
N ASN A 15 0.09 -11.11 -0.49
CA ASN A 15 -0.21 -12.40 -1.14
C ASN A 15 -0.72 -13.46 -0.15
N TYR A 16 -0.62 -13.21 1.16
CA TYR A 16 -1.13 -14.10 2.20
C TYR A 16 -2.64 -13.92 2.43
N LYS A 17 -3.47 -14.00 1.37
CA LYS A 17 -4.95 -14.20 1.39
C LYS A 17 -5.76 -13.62 2.55
N ASN A 18 -5.34 -12.50 3.13
CA ASN A 18 -5.95 -11.98 4.33
C ASN A 18 -7.07 -11.02 3.93
N THR A 19 -8.22 -11.59 3.56
CA THR A 19 -9.49 -10.87 3.46
C THR A 19 -9.97 -10.32 4.82
N THR A 20 -9.12 -10.38 5.85
CA THR A 20 -9.41 -9.98 7.24
C THR A 20 -8.50 -8.85 7.74
N ILE A 21 -7.50 -8.40 6.96
CA ILE A 21 -6.68 -7.25 7.38
C ILE A 21 -7.57 -6.01 7.39
N THR A 22 -7.74 -5.43 8.58
CA THR A 22 -8.44 -4.16 8.80
C THR A 22 -7.48 -2.98 8.94
N LEU A 23 -6.21 -3.23 9.30
CA LEU A 23 -5.18 -2.20 9.43
C LEU A 23 -3.90 -2.65 8.74
N LEU A 24 -3.38 -1.79 7.86
CA LEU A 24 -2.10 -1.97 7.18
C LEU A 24 -1.20 -0.76 7.40
N ASP A 25 -0.03 -0.99 7.99
CA ASP A 25 0.98 0.04 8.19
C ASP A 25 2.25 -0.32 7.40
N LEU A 26 2.59 0.53 6.43
CA LEU A 26 3.80 0.43 5.61
C LEU A 26 4.71 1.65 5.80
N SER A 27 4.54 2.39 6.90
CA SER A 27 5.28 3.62 7.18
C SER A 27 6.79 3.39 7.09
N TYR A 28 7.51 4.37 6.52
CA TYR A 28 8.96 4.35 6.31
C TYR A 28 9.47 3.26 5.34
N ILE A 29 8.59 2.61 4.58
CA ILE A 29 8.97 1.72 3.50
C ILE A 29 8.94 2.50 2.18
N LYS A 30 10.09 2.68 1.54
CA LYS A 30 10.15 3.29 0.21
C LYS A 30 9.53 2.34 -0.81
N LEU A 31 8.41 2.74 -1.38
CA LEU A 31 7.69 1.91 -2.36
C LEU A 31 8.14 2.23 -3.78
N SER A 32 8.51 1.20 -4.53
CA SER A 32 8.67 1.28 -5.99
C SER A 32 7.30 1.40 -6.69
N PHE A 33 7.31 1.75 -7.98
CA PHE A 33 6.08 1.77 -8.78
C PHE A 33 5.39 0.40 -8.83
N GLU A 34 6.18 -0.67 -8.91
CA GLU A 34 5.66 -2.03 -8.94
C GLU A 34 4.97 -2.40 -7.63
N GLU A 35 5.56 -2.05 -6.49
CA GLU A 35 4.96 -2.29 -5.17
C GLU A 35 3.68 -1.47 -4.95
N VAL A 36 3.62 -0.23 -5.46
CA VAL A 36 2.39 0.57 -5.41
C VAL A 36 1.28 -0.06 -6.24
N ARG A 37 1.59 -0.66 -7.41
CA ARG A 37 0.60 -1.39 -8.21
C ARG A 37 0.09 -2.63 -7.49
N ILE A 38 0.98 -3.36 -6.79
CA ILE A 38 0.59 -4.53 -6.01
C ILE A 38 -0.29 -4.13 -4.82
N LEU A 39 0.01 -3.01 -4.17
CA LEU A 39 -0.84 -2.43 -3.14
C LEU A 39 -2.19 -2.01 -3.71
N ALA A 40 -2.23 -1.38 -4.88
CA ALA A 40 -3.48 -1.05 -5.56
C ALA A 40 -4.33 -2.31 -5.86
N ASP A 41 -3.71 -3.39 -6.34
CA ASP A 41 -4.39 -4.66 -6.59
C ASP A 41 -4.91 -5.31 -5.30
N PHE A 42 -4.18 -5.18 -4.19
CA PHE A 42 -4.63 -5.61 -2.87
C PHE A 42 -5.85 -4.84 -2.41
N LEU A 43 -5.81 -3.51 -2.48
CA LEU A 43 -6.90 -2.63 -2.08
C LEU A 43 -8.16 -2.87 -2.93
N CYS A 44 -8.02 -3.16 -4.23
CA CYS A 44 -9.17 -3.52 -5.07
C CYS A 44 -9.88 -4.82 -4.65
N LYS A 45 -9.16 -5.75 -3.99
CA LYS A 45 -9.69 -7.07 -3.58
C LYS A 45 -10.04 -7.13 -2.11
N ASN A 46 -9.42 -6.30 -1.29
CA ASN A 46 -9.65 -6.25 0.14
C ASN A 46 -10.90 -5.41 0.43
N THR A 47 -11.89 -6.02 1.07
CA THR A 47 -13.16 -5.36 1.44
C THR A 47 -13.30 -5.17 2.95
N CYS A 48 -12.19 -5.24 3.69
CA CYS A 48 -12.17 -5.17 5.15
C CYS A 48 -11.17 -4.14 5.69
N LEU A 49 -10.26 -3.64 4.86
CA LEU A 49 -9.26 -2.67 5.27
C LEU A 49 -9.93 -1.34 5.62
N THR A 50 -9.82 -0.92 6.87
CA THR A 50 -10.36 0.35 7.37
C THR A 50 -9.27 1.40 7.58
N SER A 51 -8.01 0.99 7.77
CA SER A 51 -6.90 1.91 7.99
C SER A 51 -5.64 1.55 7.20
N LEU A 52 -5.08 2.52 6.48
CA LEU A 52 -3.84 2.40 5.73
C LEU A 52 -2.86 3.54 6.09
N SER A 53 -1.65 3.20 6.52
CA SER A 53 -0.56 4.17 6.69
C SER A 53 0.54 3.95 5.65
N LEU A 54 0.81 5.00 4.88
CA LEU A 54 1.92 5.12 3.93
C LEU A 54 2.81 6.32 4.29
N TYR A 55 2.95 6.59 5.59
CA TYR A 55 3.76 7.70 6.08
C TYR A 55 5.21 7.58 5.57
N ASN A 56 5.73 8.63 4.94
CA ASN A 56 7.12 8.69 4.45
C ASN A 56 7.53 7.46 3.61
N CYS A 57 6.75 7.17 2.56
CA CYS A 57 6.95 6.02 1.67
C CYS A 57 7.57 6.38 0.31
N GLY A 58 7.95 7.64 0.09
CA GLY A 58 8.56 8.10 -1.17
C GLY A 58 7.63 7.92 -2.38
N LEU A 59 6.34 8.24 -2.23
CA LEU A 59 5.34 8.02 -3.26
C LEU A 59 5.57 8.91 -4.50
N GLY A 60 5.64 10.24 -4.35
CA GLY A 60 5.61 11.16 -5.50
C GLY A 60 4.21 11.24 -6.14
N SER A 61 3.92 12.31 -6.88
CA SER A 61 2.62 12.53 -7.54
C SER A 61 2.16 11.37 -8.41
N GLU A 62 3.06 10.76 -9.19
CA GLU A 62 2.70 9.69 -10.13
C GLU A 62 2.22 8.42 -9.42
N LYS A 63 2.86 8.00 -8.33
CA LYS A 63 2.41 6.82 -7.58
C LYS A 63 1.13 7.10 -6.81
N VAL A 64 0.97 8.33 -6.33
CA VAL A 64 -0.25 8.76 -5.62
C VAL A 64 -1.45 8.77 -6.56
N LYS A 65 -1.26 9.11 -7.84
CA LYS A 65 -2.31 8.98 -8.85
C LYS A 65 -2.82 7.54 -8.98
N ILE A 66 -1.92 6.55 -8.99
CA ILE A 66 -2.30 5.13 -9.03
C ILE A 66 -3.15 4.77 -7.81
N LEU A 67 -2.71 5.18 -6.60
CA LEU A 67 -3.46 4.94 -5.37
C LEU A 67 -4.82 5.65 -5.37
N ALA A 68 -4.90 6.88 -5.86
CA ALA A 68 -6.13 7.65 -5.92
C ALA A 68 -7.18 7.00 -6.83
N GLU A 69 -6.77 6.47 -7.99
CA GLU A 69 -7.65 5.74 -8.90
C GLU A 69 -8.24 4.46 -8.27
N THR A 70 -7.46 3.79 -7.42
CA THR A 70 -7.91 2.63 -6.65
C THR A 70 -8.83 3.03 -5.51
N LEU A 71 -8.41 3.99 -4.68
CA LEU A 71 -9.14 4.42 -3.49
C LEU A 71 -10.46 5.11 -3.81
N TYR A 72 -10.59 5.72 -5.00
CA TYR A 72 -11.86 6.24 -5.49
C TYR A 72 -12.99 5.19 -5.52
N LYS A 73 -12.63 3.90 -5.66
CA LYS A 73 -13.58 2.78 -5.67
C LYS A 73 -13.66 2.04 -4.33
N ASP A 74 -12.80 2.37 -3.38
CA ASP A 74 -12.76 1.75 -2.06
C ASP A 74 -13.85 2.37 -1.17
N THR A 75 -14.74 1.54 -0.64
CA THR A 75 -15.83 1.98 0.24
C THR A 75 -15.61 1.61 1.70
N THR A 76 -14.47 0.99 2.02
CA THR A 76 -14.20 0.36 3.31
C THR A 76 -13.13 1.11 4.10
N LEU A 77 -12.19 1.75 3.39
CA LEU A 77 -11.14 2.54 4.01
C LEU A 77 -11.72 3.81 4.64
N SER A 78 -11.53 3.98 5.95
CA SER A 78 -11.97 5.15 6.71
C SER A 78 -10.82 6.03 7.18
N SER A 79 -9.59 5.51 7.15
CA SER A 79 -8.38 6.22 7.56
C SER A 79 -7.24 5.98 6.56
N LEU A 80 -6.65 7.08 6.08
CA LEU A 80 -5.49 7.07 5.19
C LEU A 80 -4.46 8.10 5.67
N ASN A 81 -3.23 7.64 5.94
CA ASN A 81 -2.11 8.52 6.27
C ASN A 81 -1.08 8.53 5.13
N LEU A 82 -0.96 9.66 4.44
CA LEU A 82 0.06 9.87 3.41
C LEU A 82 1.09 10.95 3.82
N THR A 83 1.16 11.32 5.09
CA THR A 83 2.03 12.41 5.58
C THR A 83 3.50 12.14 5.26
N PHE A 84 4.30 13.20 5.07
CA PHE A 84 5.72 13.12 4.72
C PHE A 84 6.03 12.37 3.42
N ASN A 85 5.06 12.26 2.51
CA ASN A 85 5.36 11.97 1.11
C ASN A 85 5.47 13.27 0.33
N GLU A 86 6.35 13.24 -0.68
CA GLU A 86 6.39 14.26 -1.71
C GLU A 86 5.24 14.00 -2.69
N PHE A 87 4.52 15.04 -3.09
CA PHE A 87 3.43 15.00 -4.07
C PHE A 87 3.74 15.98 -5.19
#